data_AF-A0A1V9ET34-F1
#
_entry.id   AF-A0A1V9ET34-F1
#
_cell.length_a   1.000
_cell.length_b   1.000
_cell.length_c   1.000
_cell.angle_alpha   90.00
_cell.angle_beta   90.00
_cell.angle_gamma   90.00
#
_symmetry.space_group_name_H-M   'P 1'
#
loop_
_entity.id
_entity.type
_entity.pdbx_description
1 polymer ?
#
loop_
_entity_poly.entity_id
_entity_poly.type
_entity_poly.pdbx_seq_one_letter_code
_entity_poly.pdbx_strand_id
1 'polypeptide(L)'
;MKQAILFTVCFLAGMANAQTTKPPVPDVLNDIRYYHQSGNSLKPLEKTTAKYVTKAKAMGYGGVSINFVLEGKESSIRLPSSDRMTFIVALGEGIGDPTGWFTLYRATVKKGKRSGNFGDYKVFGKSSGNKEVISYSVKALGHQVYEIIPDSKLDKGEYFFANKGSLSKYGNTAADVFAFGID
;
A
#
# COMPACT_ATOMS: atom_id res chain seq x y z
N MET A 1 19.68 27.15 65.54
CA MET A 1 18.97 27.78 64.40
C MET A 1 19.46 27.09 63.14
N LYS A 2 18.52 26.48 62.39
CA LYS A 2 18.78 25.50 61.33
C LYS A 2 19.18 26.21 60.03
N GLN A 3 20.30 25.83 59.43
CA GLN A 3 20.69 26.32 58.10
C GLN A 3 20.08 25.43 57.02
N ALA A 4 19.35 26.05 56.09
CA ALA A 4 18.72 25.39 54.96
C ALA A 4 19.72 25.27 53.80
N ILE A 5 19.95 24.03 53.36
CA ILE A 5 20.75 23.71 52.17
C ILE A 5 19.82 23.82 50.96
N LEU A 6 20.13 24.76 50.06
CA LEU A 6 19.39 25.02 48.83
C LEU A 6 19.85 24.03 47.73
N PHE A 7 19.03 23.03 47.43
CA PHE A 7 19.25 22.10 46.31
C PHE A 7 18.75 22.74 45.01
N THR A 8 19.66 23.13 44.11
CA THR A 8 19.32 23.52 42.74
C THR A 8 19.34 22.29 41.85
N VAL A 9 18.17 21.82 41.41
CA VAL A 9 18.02 20.74 40.44
C VAL A 9 18.07 21.35 39.04
N CYS A 10 19.18 21.15 38.32
CA CYS A 10 19.29 21.49 36.89
C CYS A 10 18.48 20.48 36.07
N PHE A 11 17.31 20.90 35.57
CA PHE A 11 16.57 20.18 34.54
C PHE A 11 17.26 20.35 33.18
N LEU A 12 18.04 19.35 32.77
CA LEU A 12 18.51 19.21 31.39
C LEU A 12 17.36 18.70 30.53
N ALA A 13 16.64 19.62 29.88
CA ALA A 13 15.70 19.28 28.83
C ALA A 13 16.50 18.82 27.59
N GLY A 14 16.66 17.51 27.43
CA GLY A 14 17.18 16.91 26.21
C GLY A 14 16.18 17.12 25.07
N MET A 15 16.40 18.13 24.24
CA MET A 15 15.71 18.26 22.96
C MET A 15 16.27 17.19 22.02
N ALA A 16 15.55 16.07 21.91
CA ALA A 16 15.79 15.09 20.86
C ALA A 16 15.44 15.74 19.50
N ASN A 17 16.45 16.29 18.83
CA ASN A 17 16.35 16.63 17.42
C ASN A 17 16.09 15.33 16.65
N ALA A 18 14.87 15.18 16.12
CA ALA A 18 14.58 14.16 15.13
C ALA A 18 15.38 14.51 13.86
N GLN A 19 16.58 13.95 13.73
CA GLN A 19 17.31 13.96 12.47
C GLN A 19 16.44 13.27 11.43
N THR A 20 16.00 14.02 10.43
CA THR A 20 15.29 13.49 9.27
C THR A 20 16.31 12.76 8.40
N THR A 21 16.61 11.51 8.74
CA THR A 21 17.40 10.64 7.88
C THR A 21 16.62 10.38 6.60
N LYS A 22 17.29 10.55 5.45
CA LYS A 22 16.68 10.24 4.15
C LYS A 22 16.22 8.78 4.16
N PRO A 23 15.00 8.47 3.69
CA PRO A 23 14.55 7.09 3.63
C PRO A 23 15.48 6.22 2.77
N PRO A 24 15.73 4.96 3.16
CA PRO A 24 16.43 3.99 2.34
C PRO A 24 15.77 3.79 0.97
N VAL A 25 16.58 3.42 -0.02
CA VAL A 25 16.13 3.13 -1.39
C VAL A 25 15.90 1.63 -1.52
N PRO A 26 14.79 1.17 -2.14
CA PRO A 26 14.60 -0.25 -2.46
C PRO A 26 15.67 -0.74 -3.44
N ASP A 27 16.28 -1.89 -3.15
CA ASP A 27 17.28 -2.52 -4.02
C ASP A 27 16.69 -3.09 -5.32
N VAL A 28 15.37 -3.26 -5.37
CA VAL A 28 14.64 -3.87 -6.50
C VAL A 28 13.64 -2.86 -7.06
N LEU A 29 13.71 -2.64 -8.36
CA LEU A 29 12.75 -1.79 -9.07
C LEU A 29 11.35 -2.41 -9.08
N ASN A 30 10.33 -1.55 -9.04
CA ASN A 30 8.92 -1.92 -9.03
C ASN A 30 8.52 -2.82 -7.85
N ASP A 31 9.32 -2.84 -6.77
CA ASP A 31 9.04 -3.57 -5.53
C ASP A 31 8.56 -2.60 -4.46
N ILE A 32 7.26 -2.64 -4.14
CA ILE A 32 6.72 -1.77 -3.08
C ILE A 32 7.12 -2.33 -1.72
N ARG A 33 7.72 -1.47 -0.90
CA ARG A 33 8.19 -1.78 0.45
C ARG A 33 7.43 -0.97 1.48
N TYR A 34 7.16 -1.56 2.64
CA TYR A 34 6.69 -0.80 3.79
C TYR A 34 7.86 -0.02 4.41
N TYR A 35 7.69 1.28 4.64
CA TYR A 35 8.70 2.09 5.32
C TYR A 35 8.43 2.15 6.83
N HIS A 36 9.28 1.45 7.58
CA HIS A 36 9.24 1.44 9.04
C HIS A 36 10.05 2.62 9.59
N GLN A 37 9.37 3.75 9.80
CA GLN A 37 9.98 5.05 10.11
C GLN A 37 10.89 5.02 11.36
N SER A 38 10.47 4.39 12.46
CA SER A 38 11.24 4.38 13.71
C SER A 38 12.61 3.71 13.60
N GLY A 39 12.75 2.76 12.66
CA GLY A 39 14.01 2.06 12.40
C GLY A 39 14.66 2.45 11.08
N ASN A 40 14.19 3.51 10.42
CA ASN A 40 14.64 3.96 9.08
C ASN A 40 14.90 2.79 8.09
N SER A 41 13.94 1.86 7.97
CA SER A 41 14.14 0.59 7.27
C SER A 41 12.98 0.21 6.36
N LEU A 42 13.27 -0.54 5.29
CA LEU A 42 12.28 -1.07 4.34
C LEU A 42 11.96 -2.53 4.64
N LYS A 43 10.69 -2.79 4.98
CA LYS A 43 10.19 -4.14 5.20
C LYS A 43 9.50 -4.68 3.94
N PRO A 44 9.66 -5.98 3.63
CA PRO A 44 8.99 -6.59 2.50
C PRO A 44 7.49 -6.66 2.72
N LEU A 45 6.75 -6.64 1.61
CA LEU A 45 5.36 -7.05 1.55
C LEU A 45 5.28 -8.47 0.99
N GLU A 46 4.13 -9.14 1.17
CA GLU A 46 3.90 -10.45 0.54
C GLU A 46 3.81 -10.24 -0.96
N LYS A 47 4.80 -10.77 -1.70
CA LYS A 47 4.82 -10.71 -3.16
C LYS A 47 4.18 -11.97 -3.73
N THR A 48 3.15 -11.79 -4.52
CA THR A 48 2.46 -12.89 -5.20
C THR A 48 1.84 -12.40 -6.52
N THR A 49 1.04 -13.23 -7.16
CA THR A 49 0.32 -12.92 -8.39
C THR A 49 -1.18 -13.02 -8.15
N ALA A 50 -1.91 -11.96 -8.49
CA ALA A 50 -3.37 -11.97 -8.48
C ALA A 50 -3.91 -12.34 -9.87
N LYS A 51 -4.85 -13.28 -9.92
CA LYS A 51 -5.56 -13.64 -11.15
C LYS A 51 -6.59 -12.59 -11.51
N TYR A 52 -6.68 -12.25 -12.79
CA TYR A 52 -7.70 -11.39 -13.35
C TYR A 52 -8.95 -12.21 -13.64
N VAL A 53 -10.03 -11.98 -12.88
CA VAL A 53 -11.26 -12.77 -12.97
C VAL A 53 -12.43 -11.89 -13.40
N THR A 54 -12.98 -12.20 -14.56
CA THR A 54 -14.19 -11.58 -15.10
C THR A 54 -15.42 -12.38 -14.70
N LYS A 55 -16.43 -11.70 -14.17
CA LYS A 55 -17.73 -12.28 -13.80
C LYS A 55 -18.85 -11.51 -14.47
N ALA A 56 -19.67 -12.22 -15.25
CA ALA A 56 -20.90 -11.65 -15.78
C ALA A 56 -21.89 -11.39 -14.63
N LYS A 57 -22.56 -10.24 -14.66
CA LYS A 57 -23.65 -9.88 -13.75
C LYS A 57 -24.98 -10.14 -14.47
N ALA A 58 -25.95 -10.73 -13.78
CA ALA A 58 -27.29 -11.01 -14.31
C ALA A 58 -27.27 -11.66 -15.71
N MET A 59 -26.52 -12.77 -15.85
CA MET A 59 -26.34 -13.48 -17.13
C MET A 59 -25.79 -12.63 -18.28
N GLY A 60 -25.11 -11.52 -17.97
CA GLY A 60 -24.51 -10.59 -18.93
C GLY A 60 -25.28 -9.28 -19.11
N TYR A 61 -26.58 -9.25 -18.80
CA TYR A 61 -27.40 -8.04 -18.93
C TYR A 61 -27.00 -6.93 -17.94
N GLY A 62 -26.43 -7.31 -16.79
CA GLY A 62 -25.90 -6.37 -15.80
C GLY A 62 -24.47 -5.90 -16.08
N GLY A 63 -23.86 -6.36 -17.18
CA GLY A 63 -22.46 -6.12 -17.51
C GLY A 63 -21.49 -7.10 -16.86
N VAL A 64 -20.24 -6.68 -16.69
CA VAL A 64 -19.16 -7.50 -16.14
C VAL A 64 -18.48 -6.83 -14.96
N SER A 65 -18.10 -7.65 -13.98
CA SER A 65 -17.20 -7.28 -12.89
C SER A 65 -15.84 -7.90 -13.13
N ILE A 66 -14.81 -7.10 -13.00
CA ILE A 66 -13.44 -7.56 -13.11
C ILE A 66 -12.80 -7.44 -11.74
N ASN A 67 -12.13 -8.51 -11.28
CA ASN A 67 -11.50 -8.56 -9.97
C ASN A 67 -10.08 -9.12 -10.08
N PHE A 68 -9.15 -8.54 -9.34
CA PHE A 68 -7.92 -9.21 -8.95
C PHE A 68 -8.22 -10.18 -7.81
N VAL A 69 -7.78 -11.43 -7.93
CA VAL A 69 -8.02 -12.48 -6.94
C VAL A 69 -6.70 -13.12 -6.52
N LEU A 70 -6.41 -13.05 -5.22
CA LEU A 70 -5.27 -13.68 -4.56
C LEU A 70 -5.77 -14.90 -3.78
N GLU A 71 -4.99 -15.98 -3.79
CA GLU A 71 -5.24 -17.11 -2.89
C GLU A 71 -4.82 -16.76 -1.45
N GLY A 72 -5.45 -17.43 -0.49
CA GLY A 72 -5.22 -17.19 0.93
C GLY A 72 -6.14 -16.12 1.52
N LYS A 73 -6.63 -16.38 2.74
CA LYS A 73 -7.53 -15.49 3.48
C LYS A 73 -6.82 -14.28 4.10
N GLU A 74 -5.52 -14.37 4.29
CA GLU A 74 -4.71 -13.39 5.01
C GLU A 74 -3.29 -13.34 4.43
N SER A 75 -2.66 -12.17 4.54
CA SER A 75 -1.25 -12.02 4.23
C SER A 75 -0.36 -12.60 5.32
N SER A 76 0.77 -13.19 4.91
CA SER A 76 1.85 -13.57 5.82
C SER A 76 2.58 -12.35 6.39
N ILE A 77 2.43 -11.17 5.79
CA ILE A 77 2.99 -9.91 6.27
C ILE A 77 1.92 -9.13 7.04
N ARG A 78 2.14 -8.96 8.34
CA ARG A 78 1.30 -8.16 9.23
C ARG A 78 2.01 -6.88 9.61
N LEU A 79 1.35 -5.75 9.37
CA LEU A 79 1.84 -4.43 9.73
C LEU A 79 1.04 -3.90 10.94
N PRO A 80 1.70 -3.20 11.88
CA PRO A 80 0.97 -2.55 12.97
C PRO A 80 0.10 -1.43 12.42
N SER A 81 -1.08 -1.23 13.03
CA SER A 81 -1.87 -0.04 12.77
C SER A 81 -1.08 1.23 13.14
N SER A 82 -1.22 2.26 12.32
CA SER A 82 -0.57 3.56 12.50
C SER A 82 -1.44 4.63 11.85
N ASP A 83 -1.39 5.84 12.39
CA ASP A 83 -2.12 6.98 11.82
C ASP A 83 -1.59 7.39 10.45
N ARG A 84 -0.33 7.04 10.14
CA ARG A 84 0.27 7.29 8.83
C ARG A 84 1.08 6.10 8.36
N MET A 85 0.54 5.39 7.38
CA MET A 85 1.27 4.37 6.64
C MET A 85 2.06 5.00 5.50
N THR A 86 3.24 4.45 5.26
CA THR A 86 4.14 4.94 4.22
C THR A 86 4.77 3.75 3.52
N PHE A 87 4.79 3.81 2.20
CA PHE A 87 5.43 2.81 1.35
C PHE A 87 6.45 3.48 0.45
N ILE A 88 7.47 2.75 0.02
CA ILE A 88 8.51 3.26 -0.86
C ILE A 88 8.66 2.32 -2.04
N VAL A 89 8.83 2.90 -3.23
CA VAL A 89 9.11 2.19 -4.47
C VAL A 89 10.19 2.92 -5.27
N ALA A 90 11.10 2.17 -5.87
CA ALA A 90 12.00 2.66 -6.90
C ALA A 90 11.47 2.24 -8.27
N LEU A 91 11.40 3.16 -9.22
CA LEU A 91 10.92 2.90 -10.58
C LEU A 91 12.06 3.01 -11.59
N GLY A 92 11.91 2.32 -12.72
CA GLY A 92 12.84 2.42 -13.84
C GLY A 92 12.66 3.69 -14.66
N GLU A 93 13.68 4.04 -15.44
CA GLU A 93 13.69 5.25 -16.28
C GLU A 93 12.51 5.28 -17.25
N GLY A 94 11.88 6.45 -17.37
CA GLY A 94 10.75 6.68 -18.27
C GLY A 94 9.39 6.15 -17.78
N ILE A 95 9.32 5.48 -16.63
CA ILE A 95 8.05 4.95 -16.08
C ILE A 95 7.15 6.07 -15.52
N GLY A 96 7.72 7.19 -15.06
CA GLY A 96 6.95 8.30 -14.50
C GLY A 96 6.44 8.03 -13.08
N ASP A 97 5.33 8.66 -12.70
CA ASP A 97 4.78 8.57 -11.33
C ASP A 97 4.09 7.20 -11.05
N PRO A 98 4.23 6.64 -9.82
CA PRO A 98 3.61 5.38 -9.42
C PRO A 98 2.09 5.24 -9.58
N THR A 99 1.30 6.32 -9.60
CA THR A 99 -0.18 6.24 -9.68
C THR A 99 -0.68 5.59 -10.98
N GLY A 100 0.07 5.74 -12.08
CA GLY A 100 -0.22 5.08 -13.35
C GLY A 100 -0.07 3.56 -13.29
N TRP A 101 0.81 3.07 -12.41
CA TRP A 101 1.29 1.68 -12.41
C TRP A 101 0.74 0.87 -11.25
N PHE A 102 0.54 1.48 -10.09
CA PHE A 102 0.05 0.81 -8.91
C PHE A 102 -1.36 1.26 -8.57
N THR A 103 -2.11 0.39 -7.91
CA THR A 103 -3.41 0.73 -7.32
C THR A 103 -3.53 -0.01 -6.01
N LEU A 104 -3.82 0.74 -4.94
CA LEU A 104 -4.00 0.19 -3.60
C LEU A 104 -5.46 -0.24 -3.43
N TYR A 105 -5.66 -1.48 -3.03
CA TYR A 105 -6.97 -2.04 -2.74
C TYR A 105 -7.09 -2.39 -1.25
N ARG A 106 -8.23 -2.09 -0.64
CA ARG A 106 -8.74 -2.83 0.51
C ARG A 106 -9.33 -4.13 -0.02
N ALA A 107 -8.75 -5.26 0.37
CA ALA A 107 -9.19 -6.55 -0.10
C ALA A 107 -10.47 -7.00 0.61
N THR A 108 -11.43 -7.47 -0.18
CA THR A 108 -12.55 -8.26 0.30
C THR A 108 -12.09 -9.70 0.51
N VAL A 109 -12.28 -10.25 1.72
CA VAL A 109 -11.95 -11.65 2.04
C VAL A 109 -13.20 -12.51 1.95
N LYS A 110 -13.21 -13.49 1.04
CA LYS A 110 -14.35 -14.40 0.87
C LYS A 110 -13.90 -15.76 0.35
N LYS A 111 -14.46 -16.85 0.91
CA LYS A 111 -14.16 -18.24 0.50
C LYS A 111 -12.64 -18.54 0.47
N GLY A 112 -11.90 -18.04 1.47
CA GLY A 112 -10.46 -18.28 1.59
C GLY A 112 -9.59 -17.50 0.60
N LYS A 113 -10.14 -16.49 -0.09
CA LYS A 113 -9.43 -15.65 -1.06
C LYS A 113 -9.56 -14.18 -0.70
N ARG A 114 -8.57 -13.39 -1.10
CA ARG A 114 -8.56 -11.92 -1.06
C ARG A 114 -8.85 -11.40 -2.47
N SER A 115 -9.70 -10.40 -2.61
CA SER A 115 -9.99 -9.79 -3.91
C SER A 115 -10.11 -8.29 -3.85
N GLY A 116 -9.71 -7.63 -4.95
CA GLY A 116 -9.99 -6.21 -5.20
C GLY A 116 -10.68 -6.07 -6.55
N ASN A 117 -11.79 -5.35 -6.59
CA ASN A 117 -12.50 -5.00 -7.80
C ASN A 117 -11.58 -4.13 -8.65
N PHE A 118 -11.29 -4.50 -9.88
CA PHE A 118 -10.56 -3.62 -10.80
C PHE A 118 -11.53 -2.62 -11.45
N GLY A 119 -12.73 -3.08 -11.77
CA GLY A 119 -13.78 -2.24 -12.29
C GLY A 119 -15.05 -3.00 -12.60
N ASP A 120 -16.14 -2.24 -12.68
CA ASP A 120 -17.45 -2.71 -13.13
C ASP A 120 -17.84 -1.98 -14.41
N TYR A 121 -18.12 -2.75 -15.46
CA TYR A 121 -18.48 -2.25 -16.78
C TYR A 121 -19.92 -2.66 -17.05
N LYS A 122 -20.83 -1.67 -17.10
CA LYS A 122 -22.25 -1.89 -17.39
C LYS A 122 -22.48 -1.87 -18.91
N VAL A 123 -23.45 -2.65 -19.37
CA VAL A 123 -23.90 -2.61 -20.78
C VAL A 123 -24.61 -1.29 -21.07
N PHE A 124 -25.32 -0.73 -20.09
CA PHE A 124 -26.01 0.56 -20.18
C PHE A 124 -25.82 1.38 -18.89
N GLY A 125 -25.50 2.67 -19.03
CA GLY A 125 -25.39 3.63 -17.92
C GLY A 125 -23.98 3.81 -17.34
N LYS A 126 -23.86 4.71 -16.35
CA LYS A 126 -22.58 5.13 -15.74
C LYS A 126 -22.04 4.06 -14.77
N SER A 127 -20.74 3.77 -14.88
CA SER A 127 -20.01 2.96 -13.89
C SER A 127 -19.98 3.69 -12.54
N SER A 128 -20.24 2.95 -11.46
CA SER A 128 -20.11 3.47 -10.09
C SER A 128 -18.64 3.46 -9.66
N GLY A 129 -18.26 4.40 -8.79
CA GLY A 129 -16.93 4.43 -8.20
C GLY A 129 -16.62 3.13 -7.43
N ASN A 130 -15.33 2.82 -7.34
CA ASN A 130 -14.84 1.59 -6.73
C ASN A 130 -14.47 1.83 -5.26
N LYS A 131 -15.29 1.29 -4.34
CA LYS A 131 -15.11 1.47 -2.88
C LYS A 131 -13.92 0.69 -2.32
N GLU A 132 -13.38 -0.25 -3.08
CA GLU A 132 -12.22 -1.04 -2.65
C GLU A 132 -10.90 -0.35 -3.01
N VAL A 133 -10.91 0.63 -3.91
CA VAL A 133 -9.72 1.43 -4.24
C VAL A 133 -9.48 2.47 -3.15
N ILE A 134 -8.26 2.51 -2.65
CA ILE A 134 -7.81 3.50 -1.68
C ILE A 134 -6.97 4.53 -2.41
N SER A 135 -7.39 5.79 -2.32
CA SER A 135 -6.60 6.91 -2.84
C SER A 135 -5.31 7.07 -2.05
N TYR A 136 -4.25 7.44 -2.74
CA TYR A 136 -2.97 7.75 -2.13
C TYR A 136 -2.29 8.89 -2.88
N SER A 137 -1.47 9.61 -2.14
CA SER A 137 -0.59 10.65 -2.64
C SER A 137 0.82 10.08 -2.86
N VAL A 138 1.55 10.68 -3.79
CA VAL A 138 2.95 10.32 -4.07
C VAL A 138 3.85 11.52 -3.85
N LYS A 139 5.00 11.30 -3.21
CA LYS A 139 6.07 12.28 -3.05
C LYS A 139 7.37 11.73 -3.61
N ALA A 140 7.99 12.49 -4.53
CA ALA A 140 9.31 12.14 -5.04
C ALA A 140 10.39 12.32 -3.96
N LEU A 141 11.28 11.33 -3.83
CA LEU A 141 12.47 11.34 -2.97
C LEU A 141 13.78 11.53 -3.76
N GLY A 142 13.66 11.68 -5.09
CA GLY A 142 14.76 11.80 -6.05
C GLY A 142 15.22 10.46 -6.61
N HIS A 143 15.93 10.48 -7.75
CA HIS A 143 16.43 9.29 -8.44
C HIS A 143 15.36 8.21 -8.66
N GLN A 144 14.14 8.62 -9.03
CA GLN A 144 13.02 7.72 -9.32
C GLN A 144 12.54 6.88 -8.13
N VAL A 145 12.86 7.36 -6.92
CA VAL A 145 12.35 6.81 -5.67
C VAL A 145 11.17 7.65 -5.23
N TYR A 146 10.08 6.98 -4.88
CA TYR A 146 8.82 7.60 -4.53
C TYR A 146 8.31 7.07 -3.20
N GLU A 147 7.81 7.99 -2.39
CA GLU A 147 7.05 7.71 -1.17
C GLU A 147 5.56 7.70 -1.52
N ILE A 148 4.87 6.61 -1.20
CA ILE A 148 3.44 6.41 -1.39
C ILE A 148 2.74 6.50 -0.03
N ILE A 149 1.73 7.35 0.06
CA ILE A 149 1.06 7.71 1.31
C ILE A 149 -0.45 7.59 1.11
N PRO A 150 -1.13 6.59 1.70
CA PRO A 150 -2.58 6.51 1.68
C PRO A 150 -3.21 7.81 2.20
N ASP A 151 -4.24 8.31 1.51
CA ASP A 151 -4.87 9.59 1.84
C ASP A 151 -5.74 9.52 3.11
N SER A 152 -6.04 8.30 3.57
CA SER A 152 -6.75 8.03 4.81
C SER A 152 -6.03 6.96 5.62
N LYS A 153 -6.22 6.99 6.95
CA LYS A 153 -5.78 5.91 7.84
C LYS A 153 -6.35 4.58 7.35
N LEU A 154 -5.51 3.56 7.36
CA LEU A 154 -5.91 2.21 6.97
C LEU A 154 -6.39 1.46 8.22
N ASP A 155 -7.67 1.05 8.19
CA ASP A 155 -8.27 0.24 9.25
C ASP A 155 -7.67 -1.18 9.29
N LYS A 156 -7.97 -1.93 10.36
CA LYS A 156 -7.74 -3.37 10.40
C LYS A 156 -8.33 -4.07 9.17
N GLY A 157 -7.54 -4.92 8.51
CA GLY A 157 -7.98 -5.64 7.31
C GLY A 157 -6.84 -6.07 6.39
N GLU A 158 -7.22 -6.57 5.22
CA GLU A 158 -6.30 -7.02 4.17
C GLU A 158 -6.19 -5.97 3.07
N TYR A 159 -4.98 -5.81 2.53
CA TYR A 159 -4.67 -4.82 1.51
C TYR A 159 -3.68 -5.38 0.50
N PHE A 160 -3.68 -4.83 -0.70
CA PHE A 160 -2.61 -5.07 -1.65
C PHE A 160 -2.46 -3.93 -2.65
N PHE A 161 -1.23 -3.71 -3.10
CA PHE A 161 -0.98 -2.95 -4.33
C PHE A 161 -0.99 -3.90 -5.52
N ALA A 162 -1.79 -3.61 -6.55
CA ALA A 162 -1.69 -4.30 -7.84
C ALA A 162 -0.80 -3.51 -8.80
N ASN A 163 0.19 -4.19 -9.40
CA ASN A 163 1.03 -3.62 -10.45
C ASN A 163 0.38 -3.81 -11.84
N LYS A 164 -0.32 -2.79 -12.31
CA LYS A 164 -0.95 -2.77 -13.65
C LYS A 164 0.07 -2.94 -14.77
N GLY A 165 1.32 -2.49 -14.59
CA GLY A 165 2.39 -2.68 -15.57
C GLY A 165 2.77 -4.14 -15.81
N SER A 166 2.51 -5.01 -14.84
CA SER A 166 2.75 -6.44 -14.98
C SER A 166 1.63 -7.18 -15.73
N LEU A 167 0.50 -6.55 -16.03
CA LEU A 167 -0.61 -7.20 -16.75
C LEU A 167 -0.15 -7.76 -18.10
N SER A 168 0.61 -6.97 -18.87
CA SER A 168 1.11 -7.35 -20.19
C SER A 168 2.06 -8.56 -20.12
N LYS A 169 2.89 -8.64 -19.07
CA LYS A 169 3.76 -9.80 -18.79
C LYS A 169 2.98 -11.11 -18.69
N TYR A 170 1.73 -11.05 -18.20
CA TYR A 170 0.87 -12.22 -18.02
C TYR A 170 -0.27 -12.30 -19.07
N GLY A 171 -0.13 -11.64 -20.23
CA GLY A 171 -1.15 -11.66 -21.27
C GLY A 171 -2.51 -11.14 -20.82
N ASN A 172 -2.53 -10.18 -19.88
CA ASN A 172 -3.73 -9.60 -19.25
C ASN A 172 -4.56 -10.58 -18.42
N THR A 173 -3.97 -11.71 -17.98
CA THR A 173 -4.67 -12.71 -17.14
C THR A 173 -4.31 -12.64 -15.66
N ALA A 174 -3.26 -11.91 -15.31
CA ALA A 174 -2.78 -11.77 -13.94
C ALA A 174 -1.93 -10.51 -13.76
N ALA A 175 -1.68 -10.12 -12.51
CA ALA A 175 -0.77 -9.05 -12.15
C ALA A 175 0.07 -9.43 -10.91
N ASP A 176 1.31 -8.96 -10.86
CA ASP A 176 2.12 -8.93 -9.66
C ASP A 176 1.46 -8.03 -8.61
N VAL A 177 1.41 -8.51 -7.38
CA VAL A 177 0.81 -7.80 -6.25
C VAL A 177 1.71 -7.83 -5.02
N PHE A 178 1.57 -6.78 -4.20
CA PHE A 178 2.27 -6.60 -2.93
C PHE A 178 1.23 -6.49 -1.82
N ALA A 179 0.98 -7.61 -1.13
CA ALA A 179 -0.07 -7.75 -0.14
C ALA A 179 0.43 -7.58 1.30
N PHE A 180 -0.45 -7.13 2.17
CA PHE A 180 -0.22 -6.98 3.61
C PHE A 180 -1.53 -6.95 4.36
N GLY A 181 -1.48 -7.34 5.63
CA GLY A 181 -2.56 -7.15 6.58
C GLY A 181 -2.22 -6.07 7.61
N ILE A 182 -3.25 -5.40 8.12
CA ILE A 182 -3.16 -4.53 9.29
C ILE A 182 -3.95 -5.18 10.42
N ASP A 183 -3.31 -5.27 11.58
CA ASP A 183 -3.89 -5.80 12.82
C ASP A 183 -4.48 -4.72 13.73
#